data_AF-A0AAW9DJX1-F1
#
_entry.id   AF-A0AAW9DJX1-F1
#
_cell.length_a   1.000
_cell.length_b   1.000
_cell.length_c   1.000
_cell.angle_alpha   90.00
_cell.angle_beta   90.00
_cell.angle_gamma   90.00
#
_symmetry.space_group_name_H-M   'P 1'
#
loop_
_entity.id
_entity.type
_entity.pdbx_description
1 polymer ?
#
loop_
_entity_poly.entity_id
_entity_poly.type
_entity_poly.pdbx_seq_one_letter_code
_entity_poly.pdbx_strand_id
1 'polypeptide(L)'
;SVTLWISFLSIGISTIAGLGFGIIMTSKNKLIVWMSRIYLETIRIVPQLVLLFLFYFGLARGFNINISGELAAIIVFSLWGTAEMGDLVRGAITSLPKHQFDSGLALGLNKRSLYRYVIIPQVLRRLLPQAINLVTRMIKTSSLVILIGVVEVN
;
A
#
# COMPACT_ATOMS: atom_id res chain seq x y z
N SER A 1 21.14 -9.30 7.09
CA SER A 1 21.10 -7.91 7.63
C SER A 1 20.57 -6.88 6.64
N VAL A 2 20.66 -7.08 5.31
CA VAL A 2 20.15 -6.13 4.29
C VAL A 2 18.64 -6.27 4.01
N THR A 3 18.13 -7.51 3.92
CA THR A 3 16.70 -7.78 3.64
C THR A 3 15.75 -7.21 4.69
N LEU A 4 16.14 -7.26 5.98
CA LEU A 4 15.36 -6.69 7.08
C LEU A 4 15.25 -5.16 6.95
N TRP A 5 16.35 -4.51 6.59
CA TRP A 5 16.39 -3.05 6.38
C TRP A 5 15.48 -2.62 5.23
N ILE A 6 15.58 -3.29 4.07
CA ILE A 6 14.72 -3.04 2.90
C ILE A 6 13.25 -3.22 3.28
N SER A 7 12.92 -4.30 3.99
CA SER A 7 11.55 -4.57 4.44
C SER A 7 11.03 -3.43 5.31
N PHE A 8 11.80 -3.02 6.32
CA PHE A 8 11.40 -2.01 7.28
C PHE A 8 11.12 -0.66 6.61
N LEU A 9 12.02 -0.19 5.75
CA LEU A 9 11.83 1.05 4.98
C LEU A 9 10.61 0.95 4.05
N SER A 10 10.51 -0.15 3.29
CA SER A 10 9.41 -0.35 2.35
C SER A 10 8.05 -0.36 3.06
N ILE A 11 7.96 -1.03 4.21
CA ILE A 11 6.76 -1.07 5.06
C ILE A 11 6.41 0.32 5.58
N GLY A 12 7.39 1.07 6.10
CA GLY A 12 7.17 2.42 6.61
C GLY A 12 6.60 3.35 5.54
N ILE A 13 7.24 3.39 4.37
CA ILE A 13 6.80 4.18 3.21
C ILE A 13 5.40 3.74 2.78
N SER A 14 5.19 2.43 2.60
CA SER A 14 3.91 1.87 2.14
C SER A 14 2.76 2.15 3.10
N THR A 15 3.03 2.15 4.41
CA THR A 15 2.02 2.43 5.41
C THR A 15 1.60 3.90 5.33
N ILE A 16 2.55 4.82 5.30
CA ILE A 16 2.27 6.27 5.25
C ILE A 16 1.58 6.64 3.93
N ALA A 17 2.20 6.25 2.80
CA ALA A 17 1.66 6.54 1.48
C ALA A 17 0.33 5.82 1.23
N GLY A 18 0.20 4.58 1.68
CA GLY A 18 -1.01 3.77 1.55
C GLY A 18 -2.18 4.32 2.36
N LEU A 19 -1.95 4.83 3.57
CA LEU A 19 -2.99 5.53 4.34
C LEU A 19 -3.55 6.72 3.56
N GLY A 20 -2.68 7.56 2.99
CA GLY A 20 -3.10 8.69 2.16
C GLY A 20 -3.81 8.23 0.87
N PHE A 21 -3.22 7.27 0.16
CA PHE A 21 -3.75 6.75 -1.09
C PHE A 21 -5.13 6.10 -0.90
N GLY A 22 -5.33 5.33 0.16
CA GLY A 22 -6.62 4.72 0.47
C GLY A 22 -7.72 5.75 0.74
N ILE A 23 -7.40 6.86 1.40
CA ILE A 23 -8.34 7.99 1.57
C ILE A 23 -8.69 8.59 0.21
N ILE A 24 -7.69 8.84 -0.65
CA ILE A 24 -7.91 9.36 -2.01
C ILE A 24 -8.85 8.43 -2.81
N MET A 25 -8.70 7.11 -2.66
CA MET A 25 -9.56 6.13 -3.32
C MET A 25 -11.02 6.14 -2.83
N THR A 26 -11.32 6.78 -1.69
CA THR A 26 -12.70 6.99 -1.21
C THR A 26 -13.34 8.27 -1.74
N SER A 27 -12.63 9.02 -2.59
CA SER A 27 -13.13 10.25 -3.21
C SER A 27 -14.41 10.02 -4.03
N LYS A 28 -15.25 11.05 -4.12
CA LYS A 28 -16.44 11.07 -4.98
C LYS A 28 -16.09 11.32 -6.45
N ASN A 29 -14.89 11.82 -6.75
CA ASN A 29 -14.47 12.13 -8.11
C ASN A 29 -14.17 10.84 -8.89
N LYS A 30 -14.98 10.58 -9.92
CA LYS A 30 -14.87 9.38 -10.76
C LYS A 30 -13.51 9.23 -11.42
N LEU A 31 -12.89 10.34 -11.85
CA LEU A 31 -11.58 10.32 -12.51
C LEU A 31 -10.48 9.86 -11.54
N ILE A 32 -10.47 10.42 -10.31
CA ILE A 32 -9.51 10.03 -9.27
C ILE A 32 -9.66 8.54 -8.96
N VAL A 33 -10.89 8.08 -8.71
CA VAL A 33 -11.15 6.66 -8.40
C VAL A 33 -10.74 5.75 -9.54
N TRP A 34 -10.99 6.15 -10.79
CA TRP A 34 -10.61 5.37 -11.96
C TRP A 34 -9.09 5.27 -12.13
N MET A 35 -8.36 6.39 -12.01
CA MET A 35 -6.90 6.43 -12.03
C MET A 35 -6.29 5.57 -10.91
N SER A 36 -6.79 5.70 -9.69
CA SER A 36 -6.32 4.89 -8.56
C SER A 36 -6.58 3.40 -8.77
N ARG A 37 -7.70 3.03 -9.40
CA ARG A 37 -7.99 1.63 -9.76
C ARG A 37 -7.01 1.11 -10.80
N ILE A 38 -6.71 1.86 -11.86
CA ILE A 38 -5.71 1.44 -12.86
C ILE A 38 -4.36 1.14 -12.19
N TYR A 39 -3.89 2.05 -11.34
CA TYR A 39 -2.65 1.85 -10.59
C TYR A 39 -2.71 0.55 -9.74
N LEU A 40 -3.77 0.39 -8.94
CA LEU A 40 -3.95 -0.78 -8.09
C LEU A 40 -3.98 -2.09 -8.88
N GLU A 41 -4.79 -2.16 -9.94
CA GLU A 41 -4.93 -3.35 -10.76
C GLU A 41 -3.63 -3.70 -11.47
N THR A 42 -2.90 -2.70 -11.99
CA THR A 42 -1.59 -2.91 -12.63
C THR A 42 -0.61 -3.59 -11.67
N ILE A 43 -0.54 -3.09 -10.43
CA ILE A 43 0.33 -3.61 -9.39
C ILE A 43 -0.07 -5.04 -8.95
N ARG A 44 -1.36 -5.40 -9.06
CA ARG A 44 -1.88 -6.72 -8.68
C ARG A 44 -1.68 -7.79 -9.75
N ILE A 45 -1.76 -7.40 -11.01
CA ILE A 45 -1.65 -8.33 -12.15
C ILE A 45 -0.20 -8.77 -12.35
N VAL A 46 0.76 -7.87 -12.08
CA VAL A 46 2.19 -8.16 -12.28
C VAL A 46 2.78 -8.81 -11.02
N PRO A 47 3.44 -9.98 -11.12
CA PRO A 47 4.16 -10.57 -9.99
C PRO A 47 5.24 -9.62 -9.45
N GLN A 48 5.42 -9.57 -8.14
CA GLN A 48 6.35 -8.63 -7.48
C GLN A 48 7.79 -8.82 -7.96
N LEU A 49 8.17 -10.08 -8.20
CA LEU A 49 9.48 -10.41 -8.77
C LEU A 49 9.63 -9.80 -10.18
N VAL A 50 8.62 -9.95 -11.04
CA VAL A 50 8.65 -9.41 -12.40
C VAL A 50 8.73 -7.88 -12.36
N LEU A 51 7.97 -7.24 -11.47
CA LEU A 51 8.03 -5.79 -11.29
C LEU A 51 9.42 -5.31 -10.86
N LEU A 52 10.06 -6.08 -9.97
CA LEU A 52 11.41 -5.81 -9.49
C LEU A 52 12.46 -5.94 -10.61
N PHE A 53 12.39 -7.01 -11.40
CA PHE A 53 13.27 -7.22 -12.56
C PHE A 53 13.05 -6.16 -13.65
N LEU A 54 11.79 -5.85 -14.00
CA LEU A 54 11.46 -4.83 -14.99
C LEU A 54 11.95 -3.46 -14.57
N PHE A 55 11.81 -3.10 -13.30
CA PHE A 55 12.27 -1.81 -12.80
C PHE A 55 13.80 -1.72 -12.83
N TYR A 56 14.49 -2.72 -12.27
CA TYR A 56 15.95 -2.73 -12.20
C TYR A 56 16.61 -2.79 -13.58
N PHE A 57 16.30 -3.81 -14.39
CA PHE A 57 16.91 -3.97 -15.72
C PHE A 57 16.34 -3.01 -16.76
N GLY A 58 15.07 -2.63 -16.64
CA GLY A 58 14.42 -1.70 -17.57
C GLY A 58 14.95 -0.27 -17.44
N LEU A 59 15.24 0.19 -16.21
CA LEU A 59 15.91 1.49 -16.02
C LEU A 59 17.33 1.50 -16.59
N ALA A 60 18.10 0.45 -16.33
CA ALA A 60 19.46 0.32 -16.85
C ALA A 60 19.47 0.30 -18.39
N ARG A 61 18.65 -0.54 -19.02
CA ARG A 61 18.65 -0.70 -20.49
C ARG A 61 17.94 0.41 -21.24
N GLY A 62 16.80 0.88 -20.73
CA GLY A 62 15.95 1.86 -21.41
C GLY A 62 16.39 3.30 -21.21
N PHE A 63 16.98 3.61 -20.04
CA PHE A 63 17.30 4.98 -19.64
C PHE A 63 18.77 5.17 -19.26
N ASN A 64 19.59 4.12 -19.30
CA ASN A 64 20.99 4.13 -18.88
C ASN A 64 21.18 4.58 -17.41
N ILE A 65 20.16 4.31 -16.58
CA ILE A 65 20.15 4.64 -15.16
C ILE A 65 20.49 3.37 -14.38
N ASN A 66 21.69 3.33 -13.80
CA ASN A 66 22.14 2.23 -12.96
C ASN A 66 21.91 2.58 -11.48
N ILE A 67 20.97 1.88 -10.87
CA ILE A 67 20.67 1.97 -9.43
C ILE A 67 21.06 0.66 -8.75
N SER A 68 21.36 0.71 -7.45
CA SER A 68 21.64 -0.52 -6.71
C SER A 68 20.39 -1.39 -6.58
N GLY A 69 20.59 -2.72 -6.52
CA GLY A 69 19.48 -3.67 -6.34
C GLY A 69 18.65 -3.39 -5.08
N GLU A 70 19.26 -2.88 -4.00
CA GLU A 70 18.54 -2.49 -2.79
C GLU A 70 17.62 -1.30 -3.00
N LEU A 71 18.09 -0.27 -3.71
CA LEU A 71 17.29 0.93 -3.98
C LEU A 71 16.13 0.61 -4.91
N ALA A 72 16.37 -0.22 -5.94
CA ALA A 72 15.31 -0.73 -6.81
C ALA A 72 14.25 -1.50 -6.01
N ALA A 73 14.68 -2.35 -5.08
CA ALA A 73 13.79 -3.12 -4.22
C ALA A 73 12.94 -2.23 -3.31
N ILE A 74 13.54 -1.23 -2.66
CA ILE A 74 12.80 -0.29 -1.81
C ILE A 74 11.71 0.41 -2.62
N ILE A 75 12.03 0.94 -3.80
CA ILE A 75 11.05 1.64 -4.64
C ILE A 75 9.91 0.71 -5.06
N VAL A 76 10.26 -0.45 -5.61
CA VAL A 76 9.29 -1.43 -6.12
C VAL A 76 8.36 -1.92 -5.03
N PHE A 77 8.90 -2.32 -3.88
CA PHE A 77 8.09 -2.81 -2.76
C PHE A 77 7.31 -1.69 -2.08
N SER A 78 7.82 -0.45 -2.06
CA SER A 78 7.05 0.71 -1.61
C SER A 78 5.87 1.03 -2.50
N LEU A 79 6.03 0.98 -3.83
CA LEU A 79 4.93 1.17 -4.77
C LEU A 79 3.89 0.07 -4.59
N TRP A 80 4.33 -1.18 -4.62
CA TRP A 80 3.45 -2.33 -4.43
C TRP A 80 2.69 -2.27 -3.09
N GLY A 81 3.42 -2.06 -1.99
CA GLY A 81 2.84 -1.97 -0.66
C GLY A 81 1.91 -0.77 -0.47
N THR A 82 2.20 0.38 -1.10
CA THR A 82 1.31 1.56 -1.10
C THR A 82 -0.03 1.25 -1.76
N ALA A 83 -0.02 0.54 -2.89
CA ALA A 83 -1.25 0.16 -3.59
C ALA A 83 -2.10 -0.78 -2.73
N GLU A 84 -1.49 -1.85 -2.22
CA GLU A 84 -2.17 -2.84 -1.38
C GLU A 84 -2.70 -2.20 -0.08
N MET A 85 -1.87 -1.44 0.64
CA MET A 85 -2.28 -0.75 1.87
C MET A 85 -3.41 0.25 1.60
N GLY A 86 -3.36 0.99 0.49
CA GLY A 86 -4.43 1.90 0.11
C GLY A 86 -5.75 1.19 -0.14
N ASP A 87 -5.73 0.02 -0.77
CA ASP A 87 -6.96 -0.75 -0.96
C ASP A 87 -7.53 -1.27 0.38
N LEU A 88 -6.66 -1.69 1.32
CA LEU A 88 -7.10 -2.07 2.67
C LEU A 88 -7.74 -0.90 3.41
N VAL A 89 -7.15 0.28 3.34
CA VAL A 89 -7.67 1.50 3.98
C VAL A 89 -9.00 1.91 3.37
N ARG A 90 -9.09 1.92 2.02
CA ARG A 90 -10.34 2.16 1.29
C ARG A 90 -11.41 1.16 1.70
N GLY A 91 -11.07 -0.12 1.73
CA GLY A 91 -11.97 -1.20 2.14
C GLY A 91 -12.46 -1.03 3.57
N ALA A 92 -11.57 -0.71 4.50
CA ALA A 92 -11.91 -0.46 5.90
C ALA A 92 -12.89 0.71 6.06
N ILE A 93 -12.65 1.83 5.37
CA ILE A 93 -13.53 3.01 5.39
C ILE A 93 -14.90 2.68 4.77
N THR A 94 -14.91 2.08 3.57
CA THR A 94 -16.14 1.85 2.80
C THR A 94 -16.99 0.69 3.34
N SER A 95 -16.41 -0.21 4.13
CA SER A 95 -17.13 -1.32 4.77
C SER A 95 -18.05 -0.88 5.90
N LEU A 96 -17.96 0.36 6.39
CA LEU A 96 -18.81 0.83 7.49
C LEU A 96 -20.26 1.03 7.04
N PRO A 97 -21.24 0.44 7.75
CA PRO A 97 -22.64 0.62 7.40
C PRO A 97 -23.07 2.08 7.52
N LYS A 98 -23.81 2.58 6.52
CA LYS A 98 -24.33 3.97 6.50
C LYS A 98 -25.17 4.30 7.73
N HIS A 99 -25.96 3.32 8.23
CA HIS A 99 -26.80 3.51 9.40
C HIS A 99 -26.01 3.92 10.66
N GLN A 100 -24.72 3.60 10.77
CA GLN A 100 -23.93 4.06 11.93
C GLN A 100 -23.79 5.58 11.96
N PHE A 101 -23.70 6.20 10.78
CA PHE A 101 -23.70 7.64 10.69
C PHE A 101 -25.07 8.21 11.05
N ASP A 102 -26.13 7.64 10.49
CA ASP A 102 -27.50 8.11 10.70
C ASP A 102 -27.93 7.97 12.16
N SER A 103 -27.66 6.82 12.80
CA SER A 103 -27.95 6.58 14.21
C SER A 103 -27.14 7.50 15.13
N GLY A 104 -25.86 7.73 14.83
CA GLY A 104 -25.03 8.61 15.65
C GLY A 104 -25.52 10.06 15.63
N LEU A 105 -25.92 10.57 14.45
CA LEU A 105 -26.53 11.89 14.31
C LEU A 105 -27.90 11.96 15.01
N ALA A 106 -28.73 10.91 14.92
CA ALA A 106 -30.03 10.83 15.59
C ALA A 106 -29.92 10.82 17.13
N LEU A 107 -28.83 10.29 17.67
CA LEU A 107 -28.50 10.34 19.10
C LEU A 107 -27.88 11.68 19.55
N GLY A 108 -27.83 12.68 18.66
CA GLY A 108 -27.35 14.04 18.98
C GLY A 108 -25.84 14.22 18.89
N LEU A 109 -25.08 13.25 18.36
CA LEU A 109 -23.65 13.45 18.12
C LEU A 109 -23.44 14.44 16.97
N ASN A 110 -22.58 15.43 17.19
CA ASN A 110 -22.07 16.21 16.07
C ASN A 110 -21.12 15.36 15.20
N LYS A 111 -20.89 15.79 13.95
CA LYS A 111 -20.04 15.06 12.99
C LYS A 111 -18.65 14.77 13.54
N ARG A 112 -18.03 15.72 14.24
CA ARG A 112 -16.66 15.56 14.77
C ARG A 112 -16.59 14.48 15.84
N SER A 113 -17.53 14.48 16.79
CA SER A 113 -17.65 13.47 17.83
C SER A 113 -17.97 12.10 17.23
N LEU A 114 -18.88 12.04 16.26
CA LEU A 114 -19.20 10.81 15.54
C LEU A 114 -17.95 10.20 14.88
N TYR A 115 -17.18 11.01 14.14
CA TYR A 115 -15.95 10.53 13.51
C TYR A 115 -14.91 10.07 14.55
N ARG A 116 -14.69 10.86 15.60
CA ARG A 116 -13.66 10.59 16.62
C ARG A 116 -13.96 9.35 17.47
N TYR A 117 -15.19 9.21 17.94
CA TYR A 117 -15.55 8.22 18.95
C TYR A 117 -16.18 6.95 18.38
N VAL A 118 -16.73 7.01 17.16
CA VAL A 118 -17.46 5.87 16.57
C VAL A 118 -16.76 5.38 15.31
N ILE A 119 -16.56 6.25 14.31
CA ILE A 119 -16.10 5.83 12.98
C ILE A 119 -14.63 5.45 12.99
N ILE A 120 -13.73 6.34 13.42
CA ILE A 120 -12.28 6.11 13.38
C ILE A 120 -11.87 4.85 14.16
N PRO A 121 -12.33 4.63 15.41
CA PRO A 121 -11.97 3.42 16.16
C PRO A 121 -12.40 2.13 15.45
N GLN A 122 -13.54 2.14 14.76
CA GLN A 122 -14.02 0.98 14.03
C GLN A 122 -13.26 0.75 12.72
N VAL A 123 -12.94 1.81 11.96
CA VAL A 123 -12.06 1.69 10.78
C VAL A 123 -10.73 1.10 11.19
N LEU A 124 -10.11 1.60 12.27
CA LEU A 124 -8.82 1.10 12.76
C LEU A 124 -8.91 -0.37 13.17
N ARG A 125 -9.95 -0.77 13.92
CA ARG A 125 -10.16 -2.17 14.33
C ARG A 125 -10.27 -3.12 13.13
N ARG A 126 -10.84 -2.66 12.01
CA ARG A 126 -10.96 -3.44 10.77
C ARG A 126 -9.68 -3.46 9.94
N LEU A 127 -8.96 -2.34 9.90
CA LEU A 127 -7.73 -2.18 9.13
C LEU A 127 -6.55 -2.97 9.74
N LEU A 128 -6.40 -2.93 11.07
CA LEU A 128 -5.21 -3.45 11.75
C LEU A 128 -4.89 -4.93 11.41
N PRO A 129 -5.85 -5.88 11.48
CA PRO A 129 -5.56 -7.27 11.14
C PRO A 129 -5.07 -7.45 9.69
N GLN A 130 -5.68 -6.70 8.76
CA GLN A 130 -5.31 -6.75 7.34
C GLN A 130 -3.94 -6.12 7.08
N ALA A 131 -3.64 -5.00 7.74
CA ALA A 131 -2.35 -4.34 7.68
C ALA A 131 -1.23 -5.24 8.21
N ILE A 132 -1.46 -5.97 9.31
CA ILE A 132 -0.49 -6.93 9.86
C ILE A 132 -0.21 -8.08 8.87
N ASN A 133 -1.26 -8.58 8.21
CA ASN A 133 -1.10 -9.59 7.17
C ASN A 133 -0.26 -9.05 5.99
N LEU A 134 -0.54 -7.83 5.53
CA LEU A 134 0.25 -7.19 4.48
C LEU A 134 1.72 -7.01 4.88
N VAL A 135 1.99 -6.54 6.10
CA VAL A 135 3.36 -6.41 6.63
C VAL A 135 4.08 -7.76 6.63
N THR A 136 3.41 -8.83 7.03
CA THR A 136 3.98 -10.19 7.01
C THR A 136 4.29 -10.65 5.59
N ARG A 137 3.41 -10.35 4.62
CA ARG A 137 3.67 -10.60 3.19
C ARG A 137 4.87 -9.81 2.70
N MET A 138 4.98 -8.52 3.05
CA MET A 138 6.11 -7.66 2.68
C MET A 138 7.45 -8.19 3.18
N ILE A 139 7.50 -8.68 4.42
CA ILE A 139 8.71 -9.31 4.99
C ILE A 139 9.08 -10.59 4.22
N LYS A 140 8.11 -11.39 3.80
CA LYS A 140 8.38 -12.59 3.00
C LYS A 140 8.87 -12.25 1.60
N THR A 141 8.25 -11.26 0.93
CA THR A 141 8.59 -10.88 -0.44
C THR A 141 9.93 -10.16 -0.56
N SER A 142 10.43 -9.52 0.51
CA SER A 142 11.75 -8.88 0.47
C SER A 142 12.92 -9.86 0.32
N SER A 143 12.70 -11.15 0.61
CA SER A 143 13.68 -12.20 0.32
C SER A 143 14.01 -12.31 -1.19
N LEU A 144 13.11 -11.86 -2.07
CA LEU A 144 13.31 -11.83 -3.52
C LEU A 144 14.47 -10.94 -3.95
N VAL A 145 14.91 -9.98 -3.12
CA VAL A 145 16.06 -9.10 -3.43
C VAL A 145 17.34 -9.90 -3.64
N ILE A 146 17.48 -11.04 -2.95
CA ILE A 146 18.63 -11.94 -3.10
C ILE A 146 18.78 -12.37 -4.57
N LEU A 147 17.67 -12.50 -5.31
CA LEU A 147 17.71 -12.91 -6.71
C LEU A 147 18.33 -11.85 -7.63
N ILE A 148 18.21 -10.55 -7.32
CA ILE A 148 18.96 -9.52 -8.06
C ILE A 148 20.44 -9.60 -7.70
N GLY A 149 20.77 -9.69 -6.41
CA GLY A 149 22.16 -9.73 -5.96
C GLY A 149 22.94 -10.93 -6.51
N VAL A 150 22.28 -12.08 -6.70
CA VAL A 150 22.89 -13.26 -7.36
C VAL A 150 23.17 -13.00 -8.85
N VAL A 151 22.35 -12.18 -9.53
CA VAL A 151 22.57 -11.81 -10.93
C VAL A 151 23.66 -10.74 -11.07
N GLU A 152 23.82 -9.84 -10.11
CA GLU A 152 24.90 -8.83 -10.14
C GLU A 152 26.31 -9.42 -9.92
N VAL A 153 26.41 -10.57 -9.25
CA VAL A 153 27.69 -11.20 -8.88
C VAL A 153 28.23 -12.16 -9.98
N ASN A 154 27.43 -12.46 -11.00
CA ASN A 154 27.82 -13.27 -12.17
C ASN A 154 27.98 -12.42 -13.43
#